data_AF-N8WBC9-F1
#
_entry.id   AF-N8WBC9-F1
#
_cell.length_a   1.000
_cell.length_b   1.000
_cell.length_c   1.000
_cell.angle_alpha   90.00
_cell.angle_beta   90.00
_cell.angle_gamma   90.00
#
_symmetry.space_group_name_H-M   'P 1'
#
loop_
_entity.id
_entity.type
_entity.pdbx_description
1 polymer ?
#
loop_
_entity_poly.entity_id
_entity_poly.type
_entity_poly.pdbx_seq_one_letter_code
_entity_poly.pdbx_strand_id
1 'polypeptide(L)'
;MSVLLNICGLLVSTANFPDTTIREFYQQYYHCSIQPAQNQVASQTELPRNIAALFPQPATWWPVFTSDQLESESFKRLIEKGVKPGVILPNEYFSAVKYYKIKKAVDEGAIPVAFYQMQHSKYFAAKATFSTALGLRPLAALIETGWDENLISQPAGSYIIQSDSPNELRIPARKIQHHQHYFYQAIKDPSQASGYQVVINPPADMPVNNIEYPHLGISWDINNIQYTSTADGVETNIFGYLLIALSTVVIPLDYVYSAQYPSLLSTFGSSISWISLLLGGGLLLILIISIIRRRRINARN
;
A
#
# COMPACT_ATOMS: atom_id res chain seq x y z
N MET A 1 -23.27 -19.22 10.51
CA MET A 1 -24.60 -18.59 10.69
C MET A 1 -24.51 -17.24 10.00
N SER A 2 -25.50 -16.82 9.21
CA SER A 2 -25.51 -15.48 8.58
C SER A 2 -26.30 -14.49 9.43
N VAL A 3 -25.92 -13.22 9.37
CA VAL A 3 -26.61 -12.11 10.05
C VAL A 3 -27.40 -11.33 9.00
N LEU A 4 -28.64 -10.99 9.33
CA LEU A 4 -29.50 -10.16 8.47
C LEU A 4 -29.40 -8.70 8.93
N LEU A 5 -29.00 -7.84 8.00
CA LEU A 5 -28.81 -6.42 8.21
C LEU A 5 -29.89 -5.64 7.47
N ASN A 6 -30.42 -4.57 8.09
CA ASN A 6 -31.16 -3.53 7.41
C ASN A 6 -30.19 -2.37 7.10
N ILE A 7 -29.98 -2.09 5.82
CA ILE A 7 -29.12 -1.03 5.31
C ILE A 7 -29.99 -0.16 4.40
N CYS A 8 -30.37 1.02 4.89
CA CYS A 8 -31.20 1.97 4.13
C CYS A 8 -32.53 1.37 3.61
N GLY A 9 -33.14 0.47 4.38
CA GLY A 9 -34.39 -0.20 4.01
C GLY A 9 -34.20 -1.50 3.23
N LEU A 10 -32.96 -1.90 2.93
CA LEU A 10 -32.66 -3.16 2.25
C LEU A 10 -32.14 -4.21 3.21
N LEU A 11 -32.66 -5.42 3.04
CA LEU A 11 -32.26 -6.59 3.81
C LEU A 11 -31.07 -7.26 3.13
N VAL A 12 -29.92 -7.25 3.79
CA VAL A 12 -28.66 -7.82 3.29
C VAL A 12 -28.23 -8.94 4.23
N SER A 13 -27.88 -10.10 3.67
CA SER A 13 -27.32 -11.22 4.42
C SER A 13 -25.80 -11.20 4.34
N THR A 14 -25.14 -11.18 5.50
CA THR A 14 -23.67 -11.20 5.63
C THR A 14 -23.21 -12.33 6.55
N ALA A 15 -21.92 -12.67 6.51
CA ALA A 15 -21.35 -13.67 7.42
C ALA A 15 -21.33 -13.19 8.88
N ASN A 16 -20.98 -11.92 9.10
CA ASN A 16 -20.84 -11.31 10.42
C ASN A 16 -21.52 -9.93 10.44
N PHE A 17 -21.86 -9.46 11.65
CA PHE A 17 -22.26 -8.06 11.84
C PHE A 17 -21.02 -7.16 11.62
N PRO A 18 -21.13 -6.06 10.86
CA PRO A 18 -19.98 -5.22 10.53
C PRO A 18 -19.39 -4.55 11.77
N ASP A 19 -18.08 -4.35 11.75
CA ASP A 19 -17.35 -3.64 12.78
C ASP A 19 -17.75 -2.16 12.87
N THR A 20 -17.24 -1.48 13.90
CA THR A 20 -17.51 -0.07 14.17
C THR A 20 -17.06 0.85 13.04
N THR A 21 -15.90 0.59 12.43
CA THR A 21 -15.33 1.43 11.36
C THR A 21 -16.22 1.40 10.12
N ILE A 22 -16.66 0.20 9.68
CA ILE A 22 -17.60 0.09 8.56
C ILE A 22 -18.90 0.84 8.87
N ARG A 23 -19.45 0.68 10.08
CA ARG A 23 -20.69 1.34 10.49
C ARG A 23 -20.57 2.86 10.50
N GLU A 24 -19.47 3.39 11.02
CA GLU A 24 -19.18 4.83 11.03
C GLU A 24 -19.06 5.37 9.61
N PHE A 25 -18.37 4.67 8.70
CA PHE A 25 -18.27 5.10 7.31
C PHE A 25 -19.62 5.06 6.58
N TYR A 26 -20.44 4.05 6.81
CA TYR A 26 -21.83 4.01 6.30
C TYR A 26 -22.64 5.23 6.79
N GLN A 27 -22.54 5.55 8.07
CA GLN A 27 -23.27 6.68 8.65
C GLN A 27 -22.76 8.02 8.10
N GLN A 28 -21.44 8.19 8.01
CA GLN A 28 -20.81 9.47 7.63
C GLN A 28 -20.89 9.75 6.12
N TYR A 29 -20.62 8.74 5.28
CA TYR A 29 -20.44 8.92 3.83
C TYR A 29 -21.65 8.54 2.99
N TYR A 30 -22.53 7.72 3.55
CA TYR A 30 -23.70 7.19 2.85
C TYR A 30 -25.00 7.60 3.53
N HIS A 31 -24.91 8.36 4.64
CA HIS A 31 -26.04 8.82 5.43
C HIS A 31 -26.98 7.67 5.82
N CYS A 32 -26.38 6.51 6.09
CA CYS A 32 -27.08 5.25 6.26
C CYS A 32 -26.62 4.56 7.55
N SER A 33 -27.57 4.15 8.39
CA SER A 33 -27.25 3.30 9.54
C SER A 33 -27.40 1.83 9.19
N ILE A 34 -26.45 1.00 9.60
CA ILE A 34 -26.58 -0.46 9.55
C ILE A 34 -27.20 -0.95 10.86
N GLN A 35 -28.34 -1.63 10.76
CA GLN A 35 -29.09 -2.14 11.91
C GLN A 35 -29.31 -3.65 11.81
N PRO A 36 -29.34 -4.41 12.91
CA PRO A 36 -29.81 -5.78 12.89
C PRO A 36 -31.28 -5.81 12.44
N ALA A 37 -31.63 -6.70 11.51
CA ALA A 37 -33.02 -6.84 11.10
C ALA A 37 -33.83 -7.59 12.18
N GLN A 38 -34.82 -6.92 12.78
CA GLN A 38 -35.72 -7.49 13.78
C GLN A 38 -36.93 -8.15 13.10
N ASN A 39 -36.78 -9.41 12.68
CA ASN A 39 -37.84 -10.30 12.18
C ASN A 39 -38.57 -9.92 10.87
N GLN A 40 -38.90 -10.98 10.13
CA GLN A 40 -39.15 -11.00 8.69
C GLN A 40 -40.60 -10.67 8.32
N VAL A 41 -40.76 -9.78 7.35
CA VAL A 41 -41.79 -9.95 6.33
C VAL A 41 -41.07 -9.97 4.98
N ALA A 42 -41.28 -11.07 4.25
CA ALA A 42 -40.64 -11.46 3.00
C ALA A 42 -40.24 -10.28 2.11
N SER A 43 -38.98 -9.86 2.22
CA SER A 43 -38.33 -9.00 1.25
C SER A 43 -37.17 -9.78 0.69
N GLN A 44 -36.98 -9.73 -0.63
CA GLN A 44 -35.88 -10.39 -1.32
C GLN A 44 -34.57 -9.96 -0.63
N THR A 45 -33.84 -10.93 -0.09
CA THR A 45 -32.54 -10.66 0.54
C THR A 45 -31.56 -10.32 -0.57
N GLU A 46 -31.04 -9.09 -0.54
CA GLU A 46 -30.06 -8.62 -1.50
C GLU A 46 -28.67 -9.13 -1.16
N LEU A 47 -27.86 -9.30 -2.21
CA LEU A 47 -26.45 -9.66 -2.05
C LEU A 47 -25.63 -8.42 -1.69
N PRO A 48 -24.60 -8.53 -0.81
CA PRO A 48 -23.78 -7.39 -0.40
C PRO A 48 -23.20 -6.57 -1.57
N ARG A 49 -22.92 -7.24 -2.71
CA ARG A 49 -22.42 -6.58 -3.93
C ARG A 49 -23.40 -5.59 -4.57
N ASN A 50 -24.72 -5.78 -4.37
CA ASN A 50 -25.75 -4.93 -4.97
C ASN A 50 -25.90 -3.59 -4.24
N ILE A 51 -25.36 -3.46 -3.01
CA ILE A 51 -25.46 -2.24 -2.21
C ILE A 51 -24.82 -1.04 -2.92
N ALA A 52 -23.74 -1.27 -3.68
CA ALA A 52 -23.06 -0.22 -4.43
C ALA A 52 -23.98 0.50 -5.45
N ALA A 53 -25.00 -0.19 -5.98
CA ALA A 53 -25.95 0.40 -6.93
C ALA A 53 -26.87 1.46 -6.29
N LEU A 54 -27.00 1.47 -4.97
CA LEU A 54 -27.87 2.40 -4.23
C LEU A 54 -27.21 3.74 -3.97
N PHE A 55 -25.90 3.82 -4.14
CA PHE A 55 -25.10 4.99 -3.79
C PHE A 55 -24.37 5.56 -5.02
N PRO A 56 -25.09 5.85 -6.12
CA PRO A 56 -24.48 6.22 -7.39
C PRO A 56 -23.62 7.47 -7.25
N GLN A 57 -22.45 7.41 -7.88
CA GLN A 57 -21.48 8.50 -8.03
C GLN A 57 -20.81 8.38 -9.40
N PRO A 58 -20.30 9.49 -9.98
CA PRO A 58 -19.49 9.44 -11.19
C PRO A 58 -18.35 8.42 -11.03
N ALA A 59 -18.21 7.51 -11.99
CA ALA A 59 -17.20 6.48 -11.95
C ALA A 59 -15.84 7.08 -12.33
N THR A 60 -14.98 7.27 -11.33
CA THR A 60 -13.57 7.64 -11.49
C THR A 60 -12.68 6.54 -10.96
N TRP A 61 -11.46 6.43 -11.49
CA TRP A 61 -10.60 5.32 -11.12
C TRP A 61 -9.11 5.65 -11.20
N TRP A 62 -8.33 4.91 -10.41
CA TRP A 62 -6.87 4.93 -10.47
C TRP A 62 -6.32 3.52 -10.77
N PRO A 63 -5.51 3.36 -11.83
CA PRO A 63 -4.88 2.09 -12.16
C PRO A 63 -3.77 1.74 -11.17
N VAL A 64 -3.77 0.51 -10.67
CA VAL A 64 -2.68 -0.03 -9.86
C VAL A 64 -2.27 -1.39 -10.41
N PHE A 65 -0.96 -1.64 -10.57
CA PHE A 65 -0.44 -2.86 -11.16
C PHE A 65 0.39 -3.67 -10.18
N THR A 66 0.29 -4.99 -10.29
CA THR A 66 1.23 -5.92 -9.68
C THR A 66 2.54 -5.95 -10.46
N SER A 67 3.64 -6.31 -9.79
CA SER A 67 4.99 -6.28 -10.40
C SER A 67 5.16 -7.12 -11.67
N ASP A 68 4.34 -8.15 -11.86
CA ASP A 68 4.33 -9.02 -13.04
C ASP A 68 3.59 -8.40 -14.25
N GLN A 69 2.73 -7.41 -14.03
CA GLN A 69 1.93 -6.77 -15.08
C GLN A 69 2.55 -5.48 -15.64
N LEU A 70 3.75 -5.11 -15.20
CA LEU A 70 4.46 -3.89 -15.64
C LEU A 70 4.91 -3.92 -17.11
N GLU A 71 4.87 -5.08 -17.76
CA GLU A 71 5.17 -5.23 -19.19
C GLU A 71 3.89 -5.44 -20.04
N SER A 72 2.71 -5.40 -19.40
CA SER A 72 1.43 -5.55 -20.09
C SER A 72 1.14 -4.38 -21.02
N GLU A 73 0.38 -4.63 -22.09
CA GLU A 73 -0.07 -3.59 -23.01
C GLU A 73 -0.93 -2.53 -22.31
N SER A 74 -1.69 -2.93 -21.30
CA SER A 74 -2.47 -2.01 -20.46
C SER A 74 -1.56 -1.00 -19.75
N PHE A 75 -0.50 -1.48 -19.09
CA PHE A 75 0.45 -0.63 -18.39
C PHE A 75 1.14 0.35 -19.33
N LYS A 76 1.71 -0.14 -20.45
CA LYS A 76 2.42 0.69 -21.43
C LYS A 76 1.52 1.79 -21.99
N ARG A 77 0.30 1.44 -22.41
CA ARG A 77 -0.69 2.40 -22.94
C ARG A 77 -1.02 3.51 -21.94
N LEU A 78 -1.11 3.18 -20.64
CA LEU A 78 -1.41 4.17 -19.61
C LEU A 78 -0.24 5.15 -19.42
N ILE A 79 0.98 4.63 -19.33
CA ILE A 79 2.20 5.44 -19.24
C ILE A 79 2.35 6.35 -20.46
N GLU A 80 2.17 5.82 -21.68
CA GLU A 80 2.23 6.59 -22.93
C GLU A 80 1.22 7.75 -22.97
N LYS A 81 0.07 7.58 -22.32
CA LYS A 81 -0.97 8.62 -22.19
C LYS A 81 -0.72 9.60 -21.03
N GLY A 82 0.44 9.50 -20.36
CA GLY A 82 0.80 10.36 -19.23
C GLY A 82 0.08 10.02 -17.93
N VAL A 83 -0.56 8.85 -17.84
CA VAL A 83 -1.14 8.38 -16.58
C VAL A 83 -0.04 7.83 -15.68
N LYS A 84 -0.11 8.14 -14.38
CA LYS A 84 0.80 7.64 -13.35
C LYS A 84 0.16 6.50 -12.58
N PRO A 85 0.28 5.24 -13.05
CA PRO A 85 -0.31 4.10 -12.35
C PRO A 85 0.40 3.84 -11.03
N GLY A 86 -0.31 3.25 -10.07
CA GLY A 86 0.33 2.65 -8.91
C GLY A 86 1.08 1.36 -9.28
N VAL A 87 2.16 1.06 -8.58
CA VAL A 87 2.87 -0.21 -8.66
C VAL A 87 2.99 -0.83 -7.28
N ILE A 88 2.44 -2.04 -7.12
CA ILE A 88 2.48 -2.77 -5.86
C ILE A 88 3.88 -3.37 -5.68
N LEU A 89 4.56 -2.94 -4.64
CA LEU A 89 5.86 -3.45 -4.25
C LEU A 89 5.73 -4.88 -3.69
N PRO A 90 6.60 -5.83 -4.10
CA PRO A 90 6.59 -7.21 -3.61
C PRO A 90 6.51 -7.31 -2.09
N ASN A 91 5.75 -8.28 -1.56
CA ASN A 91 5.61 -8.40 -0.11
C ASN A 91 6.86 -8.94 0.59
N GLU A 92 7.45 -10.00 0.04
CA GLU A 92 8.48 -10.80 0.72
C GLU A 92 9.85 -10.82 0.03
N TYR A 93 9.92 -10.66 -1.29
CA TYR A 93 11.18 -10.79 -2.04
C TYR A 93 11.33 -9.74 -3.15
N PHE A 94 12.42 -8.99 -3.06
CA PHE A 94 12.91 -8.13 -4.14
C PHE A 94 14.02 -8.85 -4.91
N SER A 95 13.66 -9.62 -5.94
CA SER A 95 14.67 -10.10 -6.88
C SER A 95 15.32 -8.91 -7.59
N ALA A 96 16.60 -8.99 -7.96
CA ALA A 96 17.26 -7.93 -8.73
C ALA A 96 16.48 -7.59 -10.01
N VAL A 97 15.97 -8.62 -10.70
CA VAL A 97 15.13 -8.47 -11.89
C VAL A 97 13.85 -7.68 -11.57
N LYS A 98 13.11 -8.07 -10.53
CA LYS A 98 11.87 -7.37 -10.12
C LYS A 98 12.17 -5.93 -9.69
N TYR A 99 13.26 -5.71 -8.95
CA TYR A 99 13.71 -4.38 -8.57
C TYR A 99 13.91 -3.48 -9.79
N TYR A 100 14.73 -3.91 -10.75
CA TYR A 100 15.00 -3.08 -11.94
C TYR A 100 13.74 -2.83 -12.78
N LYS A 101 12.83 -3.82 -12.88
CA LYS A 101 11.53 -3.63 -13.55
C LYS A 101 10.69 -2.57 -12.85
N ILE A 102 10.54 -2.66 -11.53
CA ILE A 102 9.76 -1.70 -10.74
C ILE A 102 10.43 -0.32 -10.77
N LYS A 103 11.76 -0.25 -10.63
CA LYS A 103 12.50 1.00 -10.65
C LYS A 103 12.34 1.73 -11.98
N LYS A 104 12.42 1.00 -13.09
CA LYS A 104 12.14 1.54 -14.42
C LYS A 104 10.71 2.09 -14.50
N ALA A 105 9.71 1.35 -14.05
CA ALA A 105 8.31 1.80 -14.03
C ALA A 105 8.14 3.08 -13.18
N VAL A 106 8.82 3.18 -12.03
CA VAL A 106 8.80 4.37 -11.17
C VAL A 106 9.48 5.56 -11.85
N ASP A 107 10.59 5.34 -12.55
CA ASP A 107 11.27 6.38 -13.33
C ASP A 107 10.43 6.86 -14.52
N GLU A 108 9.55 6.00 -15.04
CA GLU A 108 8.53 6.33 -16.04
C GLU A 108 7.27 7.01 -15.42
N GLY A 109 7.23 7.19 -14.10
CA GLY A 109 6.19 7.94 -13.39
C GLY A 109 5.21 7.08 -12.59
N ALA A 110 5.40 5.76 -12.50
CA ALA A 110 4.59 4.91 -11.64
C ALA A 110 4.79 5.24 -10.16
N ILE A 111 3.72 5.09 -9.37
CA ILE A 111 3.66 5.48 -7.97
C ILE A 111 3.77 4.23 -7.09
N PRO A 112 4.80 4.09 -6.25
CA PRO A 112 4.94 2.90 -5.40
C PRO A 112 3.83 2.77 -4.35
N VAL A 113 3.28 1.57 -4.23
CA VAL A 113 2.29 1.16 -3.23
C VAL A 113 2.85 -0.02 -2.46
N ALA A 114 2.91 0.07 -1.13
CA ALA A 114 3.45 -1.01 -0.30
C ALA A 114 2.35 -1.81 0.40
N PHE A 115 2.49 -3.13 0.49
CA PHE A 115 1.63 -3.95 1.35
C PHE A 115 1.72 -3.52 2.81
N TYR A 116 0.55 -3.43 3.45
CA TYR A 116 0.40 -3.12 4.86
C TYR A 116 -0.40 -4.24 5.54
N GLN A 117 0.24 -4.94 6.47
CA GLN A 117 -0.40 -5.94 7.31
C GLN A 117 -0.63 -5.33 8.69
N MET A 118 -1.88 -5.19 9.10
CA MET A 118 -2.23 -4.50 10.36
C MET A 118 -1.57 -5.13 11.58
N GLN A 119 -1.50 -6.46 11.63
CA GLN A 119 -0.84 -7.20 12.71
C GLN A 119 0.69 -7.03 12.75
N HIS A 120 1.30 -6.53 11.67
CA HIS A 120 2.73 -6.37 11.51
C HIS A 120 3.10 -4.93 11.12
N SER A 121 2.57 -3.92 11.79
CA SER A 121 2.85 -2.51 11.49
C SER A 121 4.35 -2.15 11.46
N LYS A 122 5.15 -2.77 12.35
CA LYS A 122 6.63 -2.63 12.34
C LYS A 122 7.28 -3.16 11.06
N TYR A 123 6.72 -4.24 10.49
CA TYR A 123 7.20 -4.79 9.23
C TYR A 123 6.97 -3.80 8.09
N PHE A 124 5.80 -3.15 8.05
CA PHE A 124 5.53 -2.09 7.09
C PHE A 124 6.53 -0.94 7.22
N ALA A 125 6.77 -0.45 8.43
CA ALA A 125 7.68 0.68 8.66
C ALA A 125 9.12 0.38 8.20
N ALA A 126 9.61 -0.83 8.50
CA ALA A 126 10.92 -1.28 8.04
C ALA A 126 10.98 -1.38 6.51
N LYS A 127 9.94 -1.93 5.88
CA LYS A 127 9.83 -2.06 4.42
C LYS A 127 9.70 -0.71 3.71
N ALA A 128 8.93 0.23 4.26
CA ALA A 128 8.77 1.57 3.72
C ALA A 128 10.10 2.34 3.76
N THR A 129 10.84 2.23 4.88
CA THR A 129 12.19 2.79 5.03
C THR A 129 13.16 2.18 4.03
N PHE A 130 13.17 0.86 3.91
CA PHE A 130 14.03 0.14 2.97
C PHE A 130 13.72 0.50 1.51
N SER A 131 12.44 0.50 1.14
CA SER A 131 12.00 0.82 -0.22
C SER A 131 12.31 2.28 -0.57
N THR A 132 12.23 3.18 0.41
CA THR A 132 12.68 4.57 0.26
C THR A 132 14.18 4.65 -0.04
N ALA A 133 15.02 3.90 0.68
CA ALA A 133 16.47 3.85 0.46
C ALA A 133 16.85 3.34 -0.94
N LEU A 134 15.96 2.58 -1.58
CA LEU A 134 16.05 2.08 -2.95
C LEU A 134 15.49 3.04 -4.02
N GLY A 135 14.95 4.19 -3.64
CA GLY A 135 14.23 5.08 -4.55
C GLY A 135 12.86 4.55 -4.99
N LEU A 136 12.30 3.56 -4.26
CA LEU A 136 10.97 2.96 -4.46
C LEU A 136 10.02 3.36 -3.32
N ARG A 137 10.11 4.61 -2.91
CA ARG A 137 9.38 5.17 -1.78
C ARG A 137 7.86 5.02 -1.94
N PRO A 138 7.15 4.36 -1.00
CA PRO A 138 5.70 4.22 -1.07
C PRO A 138 4.98 5.55 -0.81
N LEU A 139 3.88 5.76 -1.53
CA LEU A 139 2.93 6.88 -1.34
C LEU A 139 1.53 6.42 -0.93
N ALA A 140 1.28 5.11 -0.95
CA ALA A 140 0.07 4.51 -0.42
C ALA A 140 0.36 3.11 0.12
N ALA A 141 -0.53 2.62 0.96
CA ALA A 141 -0.53 1.27 1.49
C ALA A 141 -1.65 0.43 0.88
N LEU A 142 -1.39 -0.83 0.55
CA LEU A 142 -2.41 -1.82 0.17
C LEU A 142 -2.66 -2.77 1.34
N ILE A 143 -3.93 -2.90 1.71
CA ILE A 143 -4.42 -3.80 2.76
C ILE A 143 -5.30 -4.85 2.09
N GLU A 144 -4.88 -6.11 2.15
CA GLU A 144 -5.60 -7.23 1.52
C GLU A 144 -6.57 -7.94 2.45
N THR A 145 -6.50 -7.66 3.75
CA THR A 145 -7.35 -8.27 4.77
C THR A 145 -8.75 -7.65 4.85
N GLY A 146 -9.08 -6.70 3.98
CA GLY A 146 -10.36 -6.00 3.99
C GLY A 146 -10.46 -4.89 5.04
N TRP A 147 -11.71 -4.52 5.34
CA TRP A 147 -12.05 -3.51 6.32
C TRP A 147 -11.96 -4.08 7.74
N ASP A 148 -11.39 -3.30 8.66
CA ASP A 148 -11.17 -3.71 10.05
C ASP A 148 -11.19 -2.49 10.98
N GLU A 149 -11.54 -2.69 12.24
CA GLU A 149 -11.62 -1.64 13.25
C GLU A 149 -10.29 -0.95 13.55
N ASN A 150 -9.16 -1.64 13.31
CA ASN A 150 -7.84 -1.08 13.53
C ASN A 150 -7.42 -0.11 12.41
N LEU A 151 -8.16 0.01 11.30
CA LEU A 151 -7.80 0.92 10.21
C LEU A 151 -7.64 2.37 10.67
N ILE A 152 -8.48 2.82 11.59
CA ILE A 152 -8.47 4.20 12.09
C ILE A 152 -7.34 4.48 13.09
N SER A 153 -6.64 3.44 13.57
CA SER A 153 -5.49 3.56 14.47
C SER A 153 -4.14 3.48 13.75
N GLN A 154 -4.15 3.31 12.42
CA GLN A 154 -2.92 3.25 11.62
C GLN A 154 -2.28 4.64 11.50
N PRO A 155 -1.01 4.71 11.03
CA PRO A 155 -0.38 6.00 10.76
C PRO A 155 -1.16 6.87 9.75
N ALA A 156 -0.89 8.18 9.74
CA ALA A 156 -1.45 9.07 8.74
C ALA A 156 -1.11 8.59 7.32
N GLY A 157 -2.08 8.58 6.40
CA GLY A 157 -1.79 8.18 5.03
C GLY A 157 -2.96 7.69 4.20
N SER A 158 -2.59 7.17 3.04
CA SER A 158 -3.52 6.73 2.00
C SER A 158 -3.50 5.21 1.92
N TYR A 159 -4.66 4.62 2.15
CA TYR A 159 -4.87 3.18 2.31
C TYR A 159 -5.84 2.67 1.24
N ILE A 160 -5.40 1.65 0.53
CA ILE A 160 -6.14 0.95 -0.51
C ILE A 160 -6.62 -0.35 0.13
N ILE A 161 -7.93 -0.52 0.24
CA ILE A 161 -8.56 -1.65 0.91
C ILE A 161 -9.07 -2.62 -0.14
N GLN A 162 -8.46 -3.79 -0.22
CA GLN A 162 -8.94 -4.91 -1.02
C GLN A 162 -9.67 -5.89 -0.10
N SER A 163 -10.90 -6.26 -0.45
CA SER A 163 -11.65 -7.32 0.25
C SER A 163 -11.95 -8.43 -0.75
N ASP A 164 -11.38 -9.60 -0.50
CA ASP A 164 -11.60 -10.80 -1.31
C ASP A 164 -12.75 -11.67 -0.77
N SER A 165 -13.34 -11.30 0.38
CA SER A 165 -14.45 -12.04 1.00
C SER A 165 -15.78 -11.73 0.31
N PRO A 166 -16.47 -12.74 -0.27
CA PRO A 166 -17.72 -12.52 -0.99
C PRO A 166 -18.93 -12.28 -0.06
N ASN A 167 -18.81 -12.67 1.21
CA ASN A 167 -19.91 -12.66 2.19
C ASN A 167 -19.79 -11.54 3.24
N GLU A 168 -18.76 -10.70 3.12
CA GLU A 168 -18.58 -9.51 3.95
C GLU A 168 -19.34 -8.31 3.36
N LEU A 169 -19.80 -7.44 4.26
CA LEU A 169 -20.39 -6.19 3.86
C LEU A 169 -19.30 -5.29 3.25
N ARG A 170 -19.42 -4.98 1.96
CA ARG A 170 -18.52 -4.05 1.29
C ARG A 170 -18.98 -2.62 1.50
N ILE A 171 -18.04 -1.69 1.55
CA ILE A 171 -18.35 -0.27 1.42
C ILE A 171 -18.41 0.06 -0.08
N PRO A 172 -19.41 0.81 -0.57
CA PRO A 172 -19.40 1.28 -1.94
C PRO A 172 -18.11 2.04 -2.27
N ALA A 173 -17.70 2.06 -3.54
CA ALA A 173 -16.42 2.65 -3.92
C ALA A 173 -16.49 4.19 -3.86
N ARG A 174 -15.85 4.79 -2.85
CA ARG A 174 -15.72 6.24 -2.68
C ARG A 174 -14.38 6.56 -2.01
N LYS A 175 -13.95 7.82 -2.16
CA LYS A 175 -12.92 8.39 -1.30
C LYS A 175 -13.51 8.62 0.10
N ILE A 176 -12.94 7.96 1.09
CA ILE A 176 -13.34 8.10 2.51
C ILE A 176 -12.19 8.78 3.24
N GLN A 177 -12.48 9.89 3.91
CA GLN A 177 -11.51 10.60 4.73
C GLN A 177 -11.87 10.52 6.22
N HIS A 178 -10.97 9.99 7.03
CA HIS A 178 -11.15 9.99 8.48
C HIS A 178 -9.94 10.63 9.13
N HIS A 179 -10.09 11.90 9.51
CA HIS A 179 -8.99 12.74 9.99
C HIS A 179 -7.81 12.76 9.00
N GLN A 180 -6.66 12.21 9.41
CA GLN A 180 -5.43 12.09 8.61
C GLN A 180 -5.38 10.86 7.69
N HIS A 181 -6.44 10.03 7.66
CA HIS A 181 -6.49 8.81 6.86
C HIS A 181 -7.38 8.99 5.64
N TYR A 182 -6.93 8.46 4.50
CA TYR A 182 -7.70 8.38 3.27
C TYR A 182 -7.83 6.91 2.88
N PHE A 183 -9.07 6.41 2.78
CA PHE A 183 -9.36 5.04 2.40
C PHE A 183 -9.99 4.99 1.01
N TYR A 184 -9.54 4.02 0.21
CA TYR A 184 -9.99 3.78 -1.14
C TYR A 184 -10.27 2.29 -1.34
N GLN A 185 -11.41 1.96 -1.94
CA GLN A 185 -11.74 0.57 -2.23
C GLN A 185 -10.98 0.10 -3.49
N ALA A 186 -10.26 -1.00 -3.37
CA ALA A 186 -9.71 -1.73 -4.50
C ALA A 186 -10.70 -2.76 -5.04
N ILE A 187 -10.71 -2.88 -6.37
CA ILE A 187 -11.50 -3.87 -7.11
C ILE A 187 -10.64 -4.52 -8.21
N LYS A 188 -11.00 -5.75 -8.55
CA LYS A 188 -10.42 -6.49 -9.68
C LYS A 188 -11.32 -6.46 -10.92
N ASP A 189 -12.62 -6.28 -10.74
CA ASP A 189 -13.61 -6.22 -11.82
C ASP A 189 -14.29 -4.82 -11.84
N PRO A 190 -13.95 -3.96 -12.82
CA PRO A 190 -14.49 -2.61 -12.92
C PRO A 190 -15.93 -2.56 -13.46
N SER A 191 -16.50 -3.68 -13.92
CA SER A 191 -17.82 -3.70 -14.58
C SER A 191 -19.00 -3.40 -13.66
N GLN A 192 -18.79 -3.40 -12.34
CA GLN A 192 -19.88 -3.36 -11.35
C GLN A 192 -19.88 -2.14 -10.43
N ALA A 193 -18.94 -1.21 -10.57
CA ALA A 193 -18.70 -0.21 -9.53
C ALA A 193 -18.96 1.23 -10.01
N SER A 194 -19.64 1.99 -9.14
CA SER A 194 -19.82 3.45 -9.24
C SER A 194 -18.92 4.16 -8.24
N GLY A 195 -18.64 5.46 -8.45
CA GLY A 195 -17.73 6.24 -7.60
C GLY A 195 -16.25 5.94 -7.79
N TYR A 196 -15.41 6.43 -6.87
CA TYR A 196 -13.94 6.38 -6.97
C TYR A 196 -13.41 4.98 -6.65
N GLN A 197 -12.65 4.40 -7.58
CA GLN A 197 -12.14 3.03 -7.49
C GLN A 197 -10.63 2.94 -7.69
N VAL A 198 -9.99 2.05 -6.95
CA VAL A 198 -8.64 1.59 -7.30
C VAL A 198 -8.77 0.28 -8.06
N VAL A 199 -8.36 0.26 -9.32
CA VAL A 199 -8.50 -0.93 -10.18
C VAL A 199 -7.16 -1.63 -10.27
N ILE A 200 -7.11 -2.85 -9.73
CA ILE A 200 -5.90 -3.68 -9.76
C ILE A 200 -5.83 -4.41 -11.10
N ASN A 201 -4.71 -4.22 -11.82
CA ASN A 201 -4.43 -4.82 -13.13
C ASN A 201 -5.56 -4.57 -14.14
N PRO A 202 -5.87 -3.30 -14.45
CA PRO A 202 -6.97 -2.94 -15.35
C PRO A 202 -6.75 -3.53 -16.75
N PRO A 203 -7.83 -3.91 -17.47
CA PRO A 203 -7.74 -4.38 -18.83
C PRO A 203 -7.34 -3.24 -19.79
N ALA A 204 -6.72 -3.59 -20.92
CA ALA A 204 -6.11 -2.61 -21.82
C ALA A 204 -7.11 -1.69 -22.55
N ASP A 205 -8.38 -2.08 -22.64
CA ASP A 205 -9.46 -1.35 -23.28
C ASP A 205 -10.11 -0.29 -22.37
N MET A 206 -9.76 -0.26 -21.08
CA MET A 206 -10.36 0.64 -20.11
C MET A 206 -10.20 2.13 -20.52
N PRO A 207 -11.27 2.95 -20.38
CA PRO A 207 -11.25 4.36 -20.80
C PRO A 207 -10.39 5.21 -19.86
N VAL A 208 -9.50 6.00 -20.45
CA VAL A 208 -8.52 6.84 -19.72
C VAL A 208 -9.10 8.21 -19.31
N ASN A 209 -10.32 8.52 -19.74
CA ASN A 209 -10.93 9.83 -19.54
C ASN A 209 -11.39 10.08 -18.10
N ASN A 210 -11.53 9.01 -17.30
CA ASN A 210 -12.07 9.06 -15.94
C ASN A 210 -10.99 8.77 -14.89
N ILE A 211 -9.72 9.04 -15.22
CA ILE A 211 -8.61 8.86 -14.28
C ILE A 211 -8.66 9.96 -13.23
N GLU A 212 -8.69 9.57 -11.97
CA GLU A 212 -8.57 10.48 -10.83
C GLU A 212 -7.50 9.93 -9.89
N TYR A 213 -6.55 10.76 -9.47
CA TYR A 213 -5.48 10.33 -8.57
C TYR A 213 -5.94 10.38 -7.11
N PRO A 214 -5.51 9.42 -6.28
CA PRO A 214 -5.83 9.47 -4.87
C PRO A 214 -5.04 10.61 -4.21
N HIS A 215 -5.42 10.94 -2.99
CA HIS A 215 -4.47 11.60 -2.10
C HIS A 215 -3.22 10.72 -2.00
N LEU A 216 -2.04 11.30 -2.23
CA LEU A 216 -0.77 10.60 -2.18
C LEU A 216 -0.03 11.01 -0.92
N GLY A 217 0.35 10.02 -0.14
CA GLY A 217 1.19 10.17 1.01
C GLY A 217 0.89 9.14 2.07
N ILE A 218 1.94 8.74 2.78
CA ILE A 218 1.86 7.77 3.88
C ILE A 218 2.98 8.04 4.89
N SER A 219 2.64 7.88 6.15
CA SER A 219 3.58 8.02 7.27
C SER A 219 3.85 6.67 7.91
N TRP A 220 5.01 6.55 8.56
CA TRP A 220 5.35 5.42 9.40
C TRP A 220 6.29 5.86 10.52
N ASP A 221 6.33 5.08 11.58
CA ASP A 221 7.30 5.22 12.66
C ASP A 221 8.19 3.98 12.70
N ILE A 222 9.50 4.19 12.76
CA ILE A 222 10.46 3.14 13.08
C ILE A 222 11.49 3.69 14.05
N ASN A 223 11.69 3.00 15.17
CA ASN A 223 12.64 3.39 16.22
C ASN A 223 12.40 4.81 16.77
N ASN A 224 11.14 5.21 16.98
CA ASN A 224 10.74 6.55 17.42
C ASN A 224 11.18 7.67 16.47
N ILE A 225 11.38 7.34 15.19
CA ILE A 225 11.61 8.31 14.13
C ILE A 225 10.40 8.26 13.22
N GLN A 226 9.72 9.39 13.14
CA GLN A 226 8.61 9.58 12.24
C GLN A 226 9.11 9.90 10.83
N TYR A 227 8.53 9.24 9.86
CA TYR A 227 8.73 9.49 8.44
C TYR A 227 7.38 9.82 7.82
N THR A 228 7.38 10.84 6.96
CA THR A 228 6.20 11.19 6.17
C THR A 228 6.61 11.26 4.70
N SER A 229 6.05 10.38 3.90
CA SER A 229 6.26 10.35 2.46
C SER A 229 5.17 11.20 1.80
N THR A 230 5.57 12.31 1.16
CA THR A 230 4.68 13.25 0.43
C THR A 230 4.91 13.17 -1.08
N ALA A 231 4.12 13.84 -1.93
CA ALA A 231 4.42 13.84 -3.37
C ALA A 231 5.85 14.32 -3.70
N ASP A 232 6.40 15.25 -2.90
CA ASP A 232 7.68 15.90 -3.14
C ASP A 232 8.88 15.12 -2.60
N GLY A 233 8.74 14.43 -1.46
CA GLY A 233 9.85 13.71 -0.84
C GLY A 233 9.51 13.04 0.48
N VAL A 234 10.49 12.36 1.10
CA VAL A 234 10.36 11.95 2.50
C VAL A 234 10.78 13.10 3.39
N GLU A 235 9.91 13.42 4.33
CA GLU A 235 10.17 14.32 5.44
C GLU A 235 10.47 13.49 6.70
N THR A 236 11.62 13.76 7.31
CA THR A 236 12.04 13.15 8.59
C THR A 236 13.13 13.99 9.23
N ASN A 237 13.62 13.59 10.40
CA ASN A 237 14.73 14.26 11.08
C ASN A 237 16.11 13.83 10.51
N ILE A 238 17.18 14.50 10.93
CA ILE A 238 18.55 14.22 10.45
C ILE A 238 18.94 12.74 10.66
N PHE A 239 18.56 12.15 11.80
CA PHE A 239 18.83 10.74 12.08
C PHE A 239 18.05 9.82 11.12
N GLY A 240 16.80 10.16 10.79
CA GLY A 240 16.00 9.42 9.82
C GLY A 240 16.62 9.42 8.42
N TYR A 241 17.11 10.56 7.95
CA TYR A 241 17.85 10.62 6.67
C TYR A 241 19.15 9.81 6.71
N LEU A 242 19.87 9.83 7.83
CA LEU A 242 21.06 9.01 8.02
C LEU A 242 20.72 7.51 7.99
N LEU A 243 19.60 7.11 8.59
CA LEU A 243 19.13 5.72 8.53
C LEU A 243 18.78 5.30 7.11
N ILE A 244 18.05 6.13 6.35
CA ILE A 244 17.75 5.86 4.94
C ILE A 244 19.06 5.68 4.15
N ALA A 245 20.04 6.56 4.34
CA ALA A 245 21.33 6.49 3.64
C ALA A 245 22.14 5.23 4.02
N LEU A 246 22.18 4.88 5.30
CA LEU A 246 22.85 3.66 5.77
C LEU A 246 22.15 2.40 5.24
N SER A 247 20.82 2.41 5.16
CA SER A 247 20.07 1.32 4.57
C SER A 247 20.57 1.04 3.16
N THR A 248 20.79 2.06 2.31
CA THR A 248 21.31 1.92 0.93
C THR A 248 22.64 1.17 0.83
N VAL A 249 23.53 1.30 1.83
CA VAL A 249 24.87 0.69 1.81
C VAL A 249 24.85 -0.81 2.17
N VAL A 250 23.86 -1.26 2.93
CA VAL A 250 23.73 -2.68 3.33
C VAL A 250 23.02 -3.54 2.27
N ILE A 251 22.33 -2.89 1.34
CA ILE A 251 21.55 -3.50 0.25
C ILE A 251 22.33 -4.49 -0.65
N PRO A 252 23.61 -4.27 -1.00
CA PRO A 252 24.36 -5.21 -1.83
C PRO A 252 24.55 -6.58 -1.15
N LEU A 253 24.49 -6.67 0.18
CA LEU A 253 24.57 -7.95 0.90
C LEU A 253 23.26 -8.73 0.78
N ASP A 254 22.11 -8.06 0.83
CA ASP A 254 20.79 -8.69 0.77
C ASP A 254 20.51 -9.32 -0.62
N TYR A 255 20.93 -8.63 -1.70
CA TYR A 255 20.85 -9.16 -3.07
C TYR A 255 21.75 -10.39 -3.32
N VAL A 256 22.87 -10.51 -2.59
CA VAL A 256 23.84 -11.61 -2.75
C VAL A 256 23.44 -12.84 -1.93
N TYR A 257 22.82 -12.66 -0.76
CA TYR A 257 22.57 -13.76 0.17
C TYR A 257 21.20 -14.44 0.04
N SER A 258 20.27 -13.92 -0.78
CA SER A 258 18.95 -14.56 -1.03
C SER A 258 18.23 -14.99 0.26
N ALA A 259 18.37 -14.20 1.33
CA ALA A 259 17.79 -14.51 2.63
C ALA A 259 16.32 -14.03 2.70
N GLN A 260 15.49 -14.76 3.44
CA GLN A 260 14.09 -14.41 3.64
C GLN A 260 13.98 -13.11 4.47
N TYR A 261 13.25 -12.12 3.95
CA TYR A 261 12.96 -10.82 4.58
C TYR A 261 12.62 -10.86 6.10
N PRO A 262 11.84 -11.85 6.62
CA PRO A 262 11.45 -11.86 8.03
C PRO A 262 12.61 -12.02 9.03
N SER A 263 13.68 -12.73 8.67
CA SER A 263 14.79 -12.97 9.59
C SER A 263 15.74 -11.77 9.69
N LEU A 264 15.96 -11.03 8.60
CA LEU A 264 16.79 -9.83 8.61
C LEU A 264 16.02 -8.61 9.12
N LEU A 265 14.76 -8.41 8.72
CA LEU A 265 13.95 -7.27 9.18
C LEU A 265 13.56 -7.34 10.66
N SER A 266 13.36 -8.54 11.21
CA SER A 266 13.23 -8.70 12.68
C SER A 266 14.53 -8.31 13.41
N THR A 267 15.67 -8.55 12.77
CA THR A 267 16.97 -8.11 13.26
C THR A 267 17.04 -6.58 13.21
N PHE A 268 16.71 -5.92 12.08
CA PHE A 268 16.60 -4.45 11.96
C PHE A 268 15.53 -3.81 12.87
N GLY A 269 14.50 -4.54 13.30
CA GLY A 269 13.52 -4.07 14.28
C GLY A 269 14.02 -4.07 15.73
N SER A 270 15.19 -4.66 16.00
CA SER A 270 15.82 -4.71 17.32
C SER A 270 16.96 -3.68 17.42
N SER A 271 16.96 -2.90 18.50
CA SER A 271 17.96 -1.85 18.79
C SER A 271 19.42 -2.37 18.84
N ILE A 272 19.62 -3.67 18.99
CA ILE A 272 20.94 -4.33 19.06
C ILE A 272 21.54 -4.57 17.66
N SER A 273 20.70 -4.76 16.63
CA SER A 273 21.17 -4.95 15.25
C SER A 273 21.80 -3.70 14.66
N TRP A 274 21.30 -2.52 15.00
CA TRP A 274 21.77 -1.25 14.43
C TRP A 274 23.20 -0.90 14.84
N ILE A 275 23.63 -1.27 16.06
CA ILE A 275 25.01 -1.08 16.52
C ILE A 275 25.95 -1.98 15.71
N SER A 276 25.58 -3.24 15.51
CA SER A 276 26.33 -4.18 14.67
C SER A 276 26.35 -3.75 13.21
N LEU A 277 25.29 -3.13 12.72
CA LEU A 277 25.18 -2.62 11.35
C LEU A 277 25.99 -1.34 11.15
N LEU A 278 26.00 -0.42 12.13
CA LEU A 278 26.86 0.76 12.15
C LEU A 278 28.33 0.37 12.23
N LEU A 279 28.67 -0.61 13.07
CA LEU A 279 30.03 -1.17 13.15
C LEU A 279 30.42 -1.87 11.84
N GLY A 280 29.54 -2.71 11.29
CA GLY A 280 29.78 -3.43 10.04
C GLY A 280 29.92 -2.49 8.85
N GLY A 281 29.01 -1.52 8.72
CA GLY A 281 29.05 -0.47 7.71
C GLY A 281 30.29 0.40 7.85
N GLY A 282 30.64 0.80 9.07
CA GLY A 282 31.88 1.54 9.36
C GLY A 282 33.14 0.76 8.97
N LEU A 283 33.21 -0.52 9.32
CA LEU A 283 34.31 -1.40 8.92
C LEU A 283 34.41 -1.58 7.40
N LEU A 284 33.27 -1.73 6.72
CA LEU A 284 33.23 -1.88 5.26
C LEU A 284 33.67 -0.58 4.55
N LEU A 285 33.26 0.58 5.07
CA LEU A 285 33.69 1.88 4.58
C LEU A 285 35.20 2.09 4.77
N ILE A 286 35.73 1.72 5.94
CA ILE A 286 37.18 1.70 6.20
C ILE A 286 37.90 0.78 5.21
N LEU A 287 37.32 -0.38 4.90
CA LEU A 287 37.88 -1.35 3.97
C LEU A 287 37.89 -0.82 2.52
N ILE A 288 36.80 -0.18 2.07
CA ILE A 288 36.73 0.50 0.77
C ILE A 288 37.78 1.62 0.68
N ILE A 289 37.86 2.48 1.71
CA ILE A 289 38.85 3.56 1.77
C ILE A 289 40.28 2.98 1.71
N SER A 290 40.53 1.89 2.44
CA SER A 290 41.84 1.22 2.46
C SER A 290 42.21 0.66 1.09
N ILE A 291 41.27 0.01 0.38
CA ILE A 291 41.48 -0.49 -0.98
C ILE A 291 41.78 0.66 -1.97
N ILE A 292 41.01 1.74 -1.91
CA ILE A 292 41.21 2.91 -2.79
C ILE A 292 42.58 3.56 -2.51
N ARG A 293 42.95 3.69 -1.23
CA ARG A 293 44.25 4.26 -0.82
C ARG A 293 45.40 3.39 -1.29
N ARG A 294 45.29 2.06 -1.16
CA ARG A 294 46.29 1.10 -1.66
C ARG A 294 46.42 1.13 -3.19
N ARG A 295 45.30 1.22 -3.92
CA ARG A 295 45.32 1.39 -5.38
C ARG A 295 46.01 2.70 -5.80
N ARG A 296 45.75 3.81 -5.11
CA ARG A 296 46.40 5.10 -5.38
C ARG A 296 47.90 5.10 -5.10
N ILE A 297 48.35 4.37 -4.07
CA ILE A 297 49.78 4.22 -3.76
C ILE A 297 50.47 3.36 -4.82
N ASN A 298 49.87 2.22 -5.21
CA ASN A 298 50.42 1.37 -6.26
C ASN A 298 50.40 1.99 -7.66
N ALA A 299 49.53 2.98 -7.92
CA ALA A 299 49.52 3.73 -9.18
C ALA A 299 50.52 4.90 -9.20
N ARG A 300 51.21 5.18 -8.08
CA ARG A 300 52.26 6.20 -7.95
C ARG A 300 53.69 5.64 -7.98
N ASN A 301 53.84 4.32 -7.86
CA ASN A 301 55.08 3.58 -8.10
C ASN A 301 55.06 2.99 -9.51
#